data_AF-A0A356FCG5-F1
#
_entry.id   AF-A0A356FCG5-F1
#
_cell.length_a   1.000
_cell.length_b   1.000
_cell.length_c   1.000
_cell.angle_alpha   90.00
_cell.angle_beta   90.00
_cell.angle_gamma   90.00
#
_symmetry.space_group_name_H-M   'P 1'
#
loop_
_entity.id
_entity.type
_entity.pdbx_description
1 polymer ?
#
loop_
_entity_poly.entity_id
_entity_poly.type
_entity_poly.pdbx_seq_one_letter_code
_entity_poly.pdbx_strand_id
1 'polypeptide(L)'
;MIFGPRTPAFFFVLFVVGILISRPDFGVFEPASADPFLDHRELLEAQSFWDNRDFEWFENNIPFLDTPDAEINTTYYYRWELVSKHLTYGSPTTGYLWTEFINRPFWSGAYGGISCPSGHQFYEVRWLHNPRYSRDFARYWFRTPGA
;
A
#
# COMPACT_ATOMS: atom_id res chain seq x y z
N MET A 1 50.78 7.23 -76.98
CA MET A 1 49.79 6.21 -77.34
C MET A 1 48.48 6.59 -76.66
N ILE A 2 47.56 7.16 -77.44
CA ILE A 2 46.09 7.20 -77.32
C ILE A 2 45.43 7.87 -76.08
N PHE A 3 45.05 9.15 -76.27
CA PHE A 3 43.77 9.86 -76.01
C PHE A 3 42.84 9.52 -74.81
N GLY A 4 42.65 10.52 -73.93
CA GLY A 4 41.38 11.27 -73.74
C GLY A 4 40.22 10.70 -72.87
N PRO A 5 39.44 11.55 -72.17
CA PRO A 5 38.51 11.19 -71.08
C PRO A 5 37.04 11.05 -71.53
N ARG A 6 36.19 10.30 -70.78
CA ARG A 6 34.71 10.36 -70.87
C ARG A 6 34.01 9.91 -69.57
N THR A 7 33.17 10.77 -68.98
CA THR A 7 31.99 10.40 -68.16
C THR A 7 30.76 10.29 -69.06
N PRO A 8 29.81 9.38 -68.77
CA PRO A 8 28.44 9.77 -68.36
C PRO A 8 27.83 8.78 -67.31
N ALA A 9 27.11 9.22 -66.28
CA ALA A 9 25.71 9.66 -66.20
C ALA A 9 24.65 8.53 -66.24
N PHE A 10 23.79 8.54 -65.20
CA PHE A 10 22.45 7.95 -65.03
C PHE A 10 22.26 6.42 -64.99
N PHE A 11 21.73 5.93 -63.86
CA PHE A 11 20.42 5.27 -63.84
C PHE A 11 19.69 5.58 -62.53
N PHE A 12 18.67 6.43 -62.64
CA PHE A 12 17.56 6.51 -61.71
C PHE A 12 16.72 5.24 -61.91
N VAL A 13 16.55 4.43 -60.87
CA VAL A 13 15.40 3.52 -60.77
C VAL A 13 14.77 3.77 -59.41
N LEU A 14 13.76 4.64 -59.41
CA LEU A 14 12.70 4.60 -58.42
C LEU A 14 12.01 3.23 -58.56
N PHE A 15 12.05 2.41 -57.52
CA PHE A 15 11.03 1.40 -57.31
C PHE A 15 10.21 1.82 -56.11
N VAL A 16 9.07 2.46 -56.38
CA VAL A 16 8.00 2.67 -55.40
C VAL A 16 7.11 1.43 -55.46
N VAL A 17 7.28 0.55 -54.49
CA VAL A 17 6.29 -0.43 -53.99
C VAL A 17 6.65 -0.56 -52.51
N GLY A 18 6.01 0.12 -51.55
CA GLY A 18 4.58 0.02 -51.29
C GLY A 18 4.30 -1.30 -50.58
N ILE A 19 4.57 -1.39 -49.27
CA ILE A 19 3.79 -2.17 -48.29
C ILE A 19 4.19 -1.74 -46.88
N LEU A 20 3.15 -1.34 -46.17
CA LEU A 20 3.04 -0.95 -44.77
C LEU A 20 3.34 -2.17 -43.88
N ILE A 21 4.48 -2.24 -43.19
CA ILE A 21 4.72 -3.22 -42.12
C ILE A 21 5.36 -2.49 -40.92
N SER A 22 4.48 -2.13 -39.99
CA SER A 22 4.66 -2.03 -38.54
C SER A 22 5.95 -1.41 -38.00
N ARG A 23 5.81 -0.21 -37.43
CA ARG A 23 6.75 0.43 -36.51
C ARG A 23 7.22 -0.56 -35.44
N PRO A 24 8.52 -0.77 -35.23
CA PRO A 24 9.00 -1.24 -33.97
C PRO A 24 9.06 -0.03 -33.05
N ASP A 25 7.91 0.42 -32.53
CA ASP A 25 7.90 1.27 -31.34
C ASP A 25 8.28 0.35 -30.16
N PHE A 26 9.53 -0.12 -30.15
CA PHE A 26 10.16 -0.55 -28.90
C PHE A 26 10.35 0.74 -28.11
N GLY A 27 9.29 1.12 -27.39
CA GLY A 27 9.37 2.16 -26.38
C GLY A 27 10.57 1.87 -25.52
N VAL A 28 11.55 2.78 -25.55
CA VAL A 28 12.57 2.84 -24.51
C VAL A 28 11.76 2.98 -23.22
N PHE A 29 11.82 1.95 -22.36
CA PHE A 29 11.31 2.07 -21.01
C PHE A 29 12.23 3.08 -20.35
N GLU A 30 11.84 4.37 -20.32
CA GLU A 30 12.47 5.29 -19.40
C GLU A 30 12.31 4.67 -18.01
N PRO A 31 13.39 4.60 -17.21
CA PRO A 31 13.20 4.29 -15.80
C PRO A 31 12.18 5.31 -15.30
N ALA A 32 11.07 4.82 -14.73
CA ALA A 32 10.12 5.69 -14.07
C ALA A 32 10.95 6.66 -13.22
N SER A 33 10.77 7.97 -13.43
CA SER A 33 11.32 8.95 -12.51
C SER A 33 10.96 8.45 -11.12
N ALA A 34 11.93 8.35 -10.21
CA ALA A 34 11.63 7.98 -8.84
C ALA A 34 10.50 8.91 -8.39
N ASP A 35 9.29 8.36 -8.29
CA ASP A 35 8.15 9.12 -7.79
C ASP A 35 8.63 9.74 -6.48
N PRO A 36 8.30 11.00 -6.21
CA PRO A 36 8.53 11.53 -4.88
C PRO A 36 7.92 10.52 -3.91
N PHE A 37 8.78 9.93 -3.08
CA PHE A 37 8.37 9.02 -2.03
C PHE A 37 7.18 9.66 -1.32
N LEU A 38 6.06 8.95 -1.20
CA LEU A 38 4.83 9.50 -0.64
C LEU A 38 5.14 10.26 0.65
N ASP A 39 4.72 11.52 0.73
CA ASP A 39 4.83 12.27 1.98
C ASP A 39 3.79 11.72 2.95
N HIS A 40 4.23 10.75 3.76
CA HIS A 40 3.39 10.07 4.74
C HIS A 40 2.78 11.06 5.73
N ARG A 41 3.53 12.10 6.12
CA ARG A 41 3.07 13.09 7.08
C ARG A 41 1.95 13.93 6.48
N GLU A 42 2.13 14.39 5.24
CA GLU A 42 1.11 15.15 4.51
C GLU A 42 -0.19 14.35 4.35
N LEU A 43 -0.10 13.07 3.98
CA LEU A 43 -1.27 12.19 3.81
C LEU A 43 -2.08 12.01 5.09
N LEU A 44 -1.41 11.90 6.25
CA LEU A 44 -2.07 11.84 7.56
C LEU A 44 -2.67 13.19 7.94
N GLU A 45 -1.92 14.28 7.79
CA GLU A 45 -2.37 15.63 8.15
C GLU A 45 -3.55 16.13 7.31
N ALA A 46 -3.71 15.61 6.09
CA ALA A 46 -4.86 15.88 5.24
C ALA A 46 -6.20 15.39 5.82
N GLN A 47 -6.19 14.44 6.75
CA GLN A 47 -7.43 13.89 7.34
C GLN A 47 -7.81 14.59 8.65
N SER A 48 -9.11 14.86 8.82
CA SER A 48 -9.63 15.65 9.96
C SER A 48 -10.22 14.81 11.11
N PHE A 49 -10.38 13.50 10.93
CA PHE A 49 -11.11 12.62 11.86
C PHE A 49 -10.25 12.01 12.98
N TRP A 50 -8.93 12.25 13.00
CA TRP A 50 -8.01 11.65 13.96
C TRP A 50 -8.31 12.08 15.40
N ASP A 51 -8.45 11.11 16.29
CA ASP A 51 -8.70 11.35 17.70
C ASP A 51 -7.40 11.39 18.51
N ASN A 52 -6.55 10.35 18.37
CA ASN A 52 -5.28 10.27 19.10
C ASN A 52 -4.14 11.09 18.46
N ARG A 53 -4.21 11.32 17.14
CA ARG A 53 -3.17 11.98 16.31
C ARG A 53 -1.75 11.42 16.53
N ASP A 54 -1.63 10.12 16.81
CA ASP A 54 -0.34 9.45 17.01
C ASP A 54 0.32 9.12 15.66
N PHE A 55 0.68 10.17 14.91
CA PHE A 55 1.18 10.06 13.54
C PHE A 55 2.51 9.29 13.46
N GLU A 56 3.34 9.32 14.50
CA GLU A 56 4.53 8.48 14.57
C GLU A 56 4.17 6.99 14.63
N TRP A 57 3.12 6.60 15.38
CA TRP A 57 2.64 5.22 15.36
C TRP A 57 2.14 4.83 13.97
N PHE A 58 1.35 5.66 13.29
CA PHE A 58 0.86 5.36 11.95
C PHE A 58 2.00 5.21 10.94
N GLU A 59 2.91 6.19 10.88
CA GLU A 59 4.08 6.17 9.99
C GLU A 59 4.92 4.90 10.13
N ASN A 60 5.07 4.39 11.35
CA ASN A 60 5.85 3.19 11.62
C ASN A 60 5.10 1.88 11.39
N ASN A 61 3.76 1.90 11.36
CA ASN A 61 2.98 0.66 11.45
C ASN A 61 2.02 0.41 10.31
N ILE A 62 1.53 1.42 9.58
CA ILE A 62 0.55 1.21 8.50
C ILE A 62 1.23 1.33 7.13
N PRO A 63 0.78 0.57 6.12
CA PRO A 63 1.07 0.90 4.73
C PRO A 63 0.40 2.24 4.37
N PHE A 64 1.03 2.98 3.45
CA PHE A 64 0.49 4.23 2.94
C PHE A 64 -0.14 4.02 1.57
N LEU A 65 -1.23 4.75 1.33
CA LEU A 65 -2.01 4.70 0.10
C LEU A 65 -2.25 6.12 -0.41
N ASP A 66 -2.00 6.33 -1.69
CA ASP A 66 -2.43 7.51 -2.41
C ASP A 66 -3.03 7.08 -3.74
N THR A 67 -4.28 7.49 -3.97
CA THR A 67 -5.03 7.23 -5.20
C THR A 67 -5.66 8.52 -5.73
N PRO A 68 -6.03 8.58 -7.02
CA PRO A 68 -6.75 9.73 -7.57
C PRO A 68 -8.13 10.00 -6.96
N ASP A 69 -8.67 9.07 -6.16
CA ASP A 69 -9.98 9.17 -5.53
C ASP A 69 -9.84 9.53 -4.03
N ALA A 70 -10.26 10.75 -3.69
CA ALA A 70 -10.16 11.26 -2.32
C ALA A 70 -11.02 10.46 -1.31
N GLU A 71 -12.14 9.87 -1.74
CA GLU A 71 -13.02 9.09 -0.84
C GLU A 71 -12.37 7.75 -0.49
N ILE A 72 -11.69 7.11 -1.45
CA ILE A 72 -10.89 5.90 -1.20
C ILE A 72 -9.77 6.21 -0.19
N ASN A 73 -9.03 7.29 -0.40
CA ASN A 73 -7.94 7.68 0.51
C ASN A 73 -8.47 7.97 1.92
N THR A 74 -9.54 8.77 2.03
CA THR A 74 -10.17 9.11 3.31
C THR A 74 -10.64 7.85 4.05
N THR A 75 -11.32 6.94 3.34
CA THR A 75 -11.80 5.69 3.91
C THR A 75 -10.66 4.78 4.36
N TYR A 76 -9.56 4.72 3.59
CA TYR A 76 -8.39 3.95 3.93
C TYR A 76 -7.78 4.37 5.27
N TYR A 77 -7.52 5.68 5.43
CA TYR A 77 -6.95 6.22 6.66
C TYR A 77 -7.93 6.14 7.83
N TYR A 78 -9.24 6.32 7.58
CA TYR A 78 -10.26 6.18 8.61
C TYR A 78 -10.32 4.75 9.18
N ARG A 79 -10.15 3.72 8.34
CA ARG A 79 -10.08 2.34 8.81
C ARG A 79 -8.88 2.10 9.73
N TRP A 80 -7.73 2.69 9.42
CA TRP A 80 -6.56 2.60 10.29
C TRP A 80 -6.77 3.32 11.63
N GLU A 81 -7.51 4.43 11.65
CA GLU A 81 -7.93 5.04 12.92
C GLU A 81 -8.81 4.09 13.75
N LEU A 82 -9.75 3.39 13.12
CA LEU A 82 -10.56 2.40 13.84
C LEU A 82 -9.70 1.25 14.39
N VAL A 83 -8.72 0.76 13.62
CA VAL A 83 -7.77 -0.24 14.10
C VAL A 83 -6.99 0.27 15.31
N SER A 84 -6.56 1.54 15.31
CA SER A 84 -5.87 2.19 16.42
C SER A 84 -6.76 2.25 17.68
N LYS A 85 -8.04 2.63 17.52
CA LYS A 85 -9.02 2.77 18.61
C LYS A 85 -9.35 1.45 19.31
N HIS A 86 -9.31 0.34 18.57
CA HIS A 86 -9.58 -0.98 19.11
C HIS A 86 -8.33 -1.68 19.66
N LEU A 87 -7.13 -1.15 19.39
CA LEU A 87 -5.87 -1.70 19.89
C LEU A 87 -5.75 -1.53 21.40
N THR A 88 -5.62 -2.64 22.11
CA THR A 88 -5.51 -2.68 23.57
C THR A 88 -4.27 -3.45 23.97
N TYR A 89 -3.47 -2.90 24.88
CA TYR A 89 -2.42 -3.64 25.56
C TYR A 89 -2.96 -4.29 26.84
N GLY A 90 -2.90 -5.62 26.92
CA GLY A 90 -3.41 -6.34 28.09
C GLY A 90 -2.41 -6.40 29.25
N SER A 91 -1.25 -7.02 29.01
CA SER A 91 -0.18 -7.20 30.00
C SER A 91 1.12 -7.66 29.32
N PRO A 92 2.28 -7.70 30.02
CA PRO A 92 3.51 -8.25 29.46
C PRO A 92 3.42 -9.72 28.99
N THR A 93 2.55 -10.52 29.60
CA THR A 93 2.36 -11.93 29.23
C THR A 93 1.33 -12.12 28.11
N THR A 94 0.33 -11.25 28.05
CA THR A 94 -0.73 -11.27 27.01
C THR A 94 -0.25 -10.58 25.73
N GLY A 95 0.27 -9.37 25.85
CA GLY A 95 0.59 -8.47 24.74
C GLY A 95 -0.61 -7.64 24.27
N TYR A 96 -0.58 -7.27 23.00
CA TYR A 96 -1.65 -6.53 22.31
C TYR A 96 -2.80 -7.42 21.84
N LEU A 97 -4.01 -6.88 21.84
CA LEU A 97 -5.22 -7.46 21.29
C LEU A 97 -6.13 -6.38 20.69
N TRP A 98 -7.19 -6.80 19.99
CA TRP A 98 -8.24 -5.92 19.52
C TRP A 98 -9.59 -6.24 20.15
N THR A 99 -10.31 -5.20 20.57
CA THR A 99 -11.70 -5.34 21.04
C THR A 99 -12.68 -5.30 19.87
N GLU A 100 -13.87 -5.89 20.03
CA GLU A 100 -14.98 -5.70 19.07
C GLU A 100 -15.72 -4.39 19.36
N PHE A 101 -16.02 -4.13 20.63
CA PHE A 101 -16.72 -2.92 21.06
C PHE A 101 -15.81 -2.07 21.94
N ILE A 102 -15.79 -0.76 21.68
CA ILE A 102 -14.94 0.18 22.42
C ILE A 102 -15.34 0.28 23.91
N ASN A 103 -16.63 0.11 24.22
CA ASN A 103 -17.15 0.17 25.58
C ASN A 103 -16.95 -1.13 26.38
N ARG A 104 -16.41 -2.19 25.77
CA ARG A 104 -16.09 -3.48 26.41
C ARG A 104 -17.26 -4.01 27.27
N PRO A 105 -18.34 -4.48 26.64
CA PRO A 105 -19.55 -4.86 27.35
C PRO A 105 -19.29 -6.01 28.34
N PHE A 106 -20.16 -6.18 29.34
CA PHE A 106 -19.92 -7.11 30.46
C PHE A 106 -19.71 -8.57 30.07
N TRP A 107 -20.11 -8.96 28.85
CA TRP A 107 -19.93 -10.31 28.29
C TRP A 107 -18.64 -10.49 27.49
N SER A 108 -17.82 -9.45 27.36
CA SER A 108 -16.52 -9.58 26.71
C SER A 108 -15.56 -10.43 27.55
N GLY A 109 -14.64 -11.12 26.89
CA GLY A 109 -13.53 -11.80 27.55
C GLY A 109 -12.55 -10.83 28.21
N ALA A 110 -11.44 -11.38 28.70
CA ALA A 110 -10.37 -10.64 29.33
C ALA A 110 -9.93 -9.46 28.45
N TYR A 111 -9.75 -8.29 29.07
CA TYR A 111 -9.37 -7.05 28.39
C TYR A 111 -10.37 -6.52 27.33
N GLY A 112 -11.58 -7.08 27.22
CA GLY A 112 -12.59 -6.62 26.28
C GLY A 112 -12.64 -7.37 24.94
N GLY A 113 -11.95 -8.50 24.81
CA GLY A 113 -11.93 -9.27 23.58
C GLY A 113 -13.26 -10.00 23.32
N ILE A 114 -13.65 -10.10 22.04
CA ILE A 114 -14.76 -10.93 21.58
C ILE A 114 -14.32 -11.63 20.30
N SER A 115 -14.59 -12.94 20.20
CA SER A 115 -14.02 -13.80 19.15
C SER A 115 -14.74 -13.67 17.81
N CYS A 116 -15.97 -13.16 17.81
CA CYS A 116 -16.82 -13.03 16.63
C CYS A 116 -16.11 -12.39 15.41
N PRO A 117 -15.50 -11.20 15.52
CA PRO A 117 -14.82 -10.56 14.40
C PRO A 117 -13.33 -10.93 14.27
N SER A 118 -12.81 -11.86 15.09
CA SER A 118 -11.37 -12.12 15.18
C SER A 118 -10.74 -12.42 13.81
N GLY A 119 -11.44 -13.18 12.96
CA GLY A 119 -11.04 -13.41 11.57
C GLY A 119 -10.85 -12.10 10.80
N HIS A 120 -11.87 -11.23 10.75
CA HIS A 120 -11.79 -9.94 10.07
C HIS A 120 -10.67 -9.06 10.63
N GLN A 121 -10.51 -9.03 11.95
CA GLN A 121 -9.45 -8.30 12.62
C GLN A 121 -8.07 -8.82 12.20
N PHE A 122 -7.85 -10.14 12.18
CA PHE A 122 -6.60 -10.74 11.69
C PHE A 122 -6.31 -10.39 10.23
N TYR A 123 -7.33 -10.34 9.37
CA TYR A 123 -7.19 -9.95 7.96
C TYR A 123 -6.77 -8.49 7.78
N GLU A 124 -7.16 -7.60 8.69
CA GLU A 124 -6.75 -6.20 8.67
C GLU A 124 -5.34 -6.03 9.26
N VAL A 125 -5.12 -6.52 10.48
CA VAL A 125 -3.91 -6.23 11.25
C VAL A 125 -2.67 -6.98 10.77
N ARG A 126 -2.83 -7.96 9.87
CA ARG A 126 -1.70 -8.61 9.18
C ARG A 126 -0.91 -7.64 8.29
N TRP A 127 -1.51 -6.52 7.90
CA TRP A 127 -0.86 -5.50 7.08
C TRP A 127 -0.01 -4.52 7.90
N LEU A 128 -0.09 -4.58 9.25
CA LEU A 128 0.79 -3.80 10.09
C LEU A 128 2.26 -4.20 9.86
N HIS A 129 3.14 -3.22 9.73
CA HIS A 129 4.57 -3.44 9.49
C HIS A 129 5.23 -4.22 10.63
N ASN A 130 4.82 -3.99 11.87
CA ASN A 130 5.33 -4.72 13.03
C ASN A 130 4.51 -6.00 13.28
N PRO A 131 5.06 -7.20 13.02
CA PRO A 131 4.32 -8.45 13.20
C PRO A 131 4.08 -8.80 14.67
N ARG A 132 4.67 -8.05 15.63
CA ARG A 132 4.41 -8.24 17.06
C ARG A 132 2.92 -8.14 17.38
N TYR A 133 2.20 -7.19 16.78
CA TYR A 133 0.80 -6.97 17.12
C TYR A 133 -0.08 -8.16 16.77
N SER A 134 0.04 -8.71 15.55
CA SER A 134 -0.73 -9.90 15.14
C SER A 134 -0.33 -11.16 15.89
N ARG A 135 0.96 -11.32 16.23
CA ARG A 135 1.45 -12.43 17.06
C ARG A 135 0.94 -12.37 18.49
N ASP A 136 0.93 -11.18 19.08
CA ASP A 136 0.40 -10.96 20.42
C ASP A 136 -1.12 -11.20 20.43
N PHE A 137 -1.84 -10.77 19.39
CA PHE A 137 -3.27 -11.02 19.28
C PHE A 137 -3.60 -12.51 19.13
N ALA A 138 -2.81 -13.27 18.38
CA ALA A 138 -2.90 -14.73 18.37
C ALA A 138 -2.60 -15.32 19.75
N ARG A 139 -1.56 -14.83 20.44
CA ARG A 139 -1.23 -15.28 21.79
C ARG A 139 -2.38 -15.04 22.76
N TYR A 140 -3.04 -13.89 22.68
CA TYR A 140 -4.22 -13.58 23.49
C TYR A 140 -5.26 -14.70 23.39
N TRP A 141 -5.71 -15.04 22.18
CA TRP A 141 -6.74 -16.07 21.97
C TRP A 141 -6.33 -17.47 22.45
N PHE A 142 -5.05 -17.84 22.35
CA PHE A 142 -4.60 -19.20 22.66
C PHE A 142 -4.01 -19.38 24.06
N ARG A 143 -3.63 -18.31 24.76
CA ARG A 143 -2.86 -18.41 26.01
C ARG A 143 -3.34 -17.50 27.14
N THR A 144 -4.21 -16.53 26.87
CA THR A 144 -4.71 -15.65 27.93
C THR A 144 -5.94 -16.27 28.60
N PRO A 145 -5.93 -16.47 29.92
CA PRO A 145 -7.10 -16.95 30.63
C PRO A 145 -8.29 -16.00 30.46
N GLY A 146 -9.45 -16.56 30.10
CA GLY A 146 -10.68 -15.79 29.89
C GLY A 146 -10.72 -15.02 28.58
N ALA A 147 -9.81 -15.31 27.63
CA ALA A 147 -9.86 -14.74 26.28
C ALA A 147 -11.14 -15.13 25.54
#